data_AF-A0A167ML90-F1
#
_entry.id   AF-A0A167ML90-F1
#
_cell.length_a   1.000
_cell.length_b   1.000
_cell.length_c   1.000
_cell.angle_alpha   90.00
_cell.angle_beta   90.00
_cell.angle_gamma   90.00
#
_symmetry.space_group_name_H-M   'P 1'
#
loop_
_entity.id
_entity.type
_entity.pdbx_description
1 polymer ?
#
loop_
_entity_poly.entity_id
_entity_poly.type
_entity_poly.pdbx_seq_one_letter_code
_entity_poly.pdbx_strand_id
1 'polypeptide(L)'
;MSESREQKDLVKEHREPGTGPGRRKTVRKGMFAKDLKLLMYGFGDVQNPAADSIAVMDDLVIDYITEMCLKASKVAENRGKVRVEDFKHILRKDAKKLARVEELIYMSEDIRRAKQLFDEKEMDPAEET
;
A
#
# COMPACT_ATOMS: atom_id res chain seq x y z
N MET A 1 -55.48 25.43 14.32
CA MET A 1 -54.49 25.42 13.22
C MET A 1 -53.84 26.78 13.19
N SER A 2 -52.62 26.97 13.73
CA SER A 2 -51.77 28.15 13.43
C SER A 2 -50.52 28.31 14.32
N GLU A 3 -50.04 27.34 15.10
CA GLU A 3 -48.84 27.58 15.95
C GLU A 3 -47.79 26.46 15.90
N SER A 4 -47.81 25.61 14.88
CA SER A 4 -46.85 24.49 14.76
C SER A 4 -46.00 24.50 13.48
N ARG A 5 -45.94 25.63 12.76
CA ARG A 5 -45.23 25.71 11.48
C ARG A 5 -44.11 26.75 11.38
N GLU A 6 -43.85 27.55 12.41
CA GLU A 6 -42.83 28.63 12.36
C GLU A 6 -41.62 28.43 13.28
N GLN A 7 -41.38 27.22 13.77
CA GLN A 7 -40.14 26.85 14.44
C GLN A 7 -39.49 25.64 13.75
N LYS A 8 -39.13 25.78 12.48
CA LYS A 8 -38.26 24.80 11.80
C LYS A 8 -37.09 25.41 11.05
N ASP A 9 -36.98 26.73 11.03
CA ASP A 9 -35.88 27.46 10.43
C ASP A 9 -35.18 28.24 11.54
N LEU A 10 -34.15 27.66 12.16
CA LEU A 10 -32.97 28.34 12.73
C LEU A 10 -32.18 27.41 13.67
N VAL A 11 -31.63 26.30 13.16
CA VAL A 11 -30.37 25.75 13.70
C VAL A 11 -29.56 25.18 12.52
N LYS A 12 -28.85 26.05 11.80
CA LYS A 12 -27.74 25.61 10.95
C LYS A 12 -26.53 25.42 11.85
N GLU A 13 -26.31 24.17 12.26
CA GLU A 13 -25.08 23.77 12.95
C GLU A 13 -23.89 23.97 12.02
N HIS A 14 -22.98 24.86 12.42
CA HIS A 14 -21.70 25.07 11.74
C HIS A 14 -20.83 23.84 12.01
N ARG A 15 -20.84 22.87 11.09
CA ARG A 15 -20.06 21.64 11.23
C ARG A 15 -18.58 21.92 10.96
N GLU A 16 -17.80 22.04 12.03
CA GLU A 16 -16.33 22.03 11.99
C GLU A 16 -15.84 20.72 11.30
N PRO A 17 -14.97 20.79 10.28
CA PRO A 17 -14.40 19.61 9.67
C PRO A 17 -13.24 19.11 10.54
N GLY A 18 -13.55 18.27 11.53
CA GLY A 18 -12.48 17.78 12.40
C GLY A 18 -12.87 16.68 13.38
N THR A 19 -12.49 15.44 13.03
CA THR A 19 -12.22 14.34 13.98
C THR A 19 -13.44 13.67 14.61
N GLY A 20 -14.00 12.70 13.89
CA GLY A 20 -14.88 11.69 14.50
C GLY A 20 -14.12 10.76 15.47
N PRO A 21 -14.82 10.18 16.46
CA PRO A 21 -14.25 9.28 17.46
C PRO A 21 -13.94 7.93 16.79
N GLY A 22 -12.68 7.72 16.41
CA GLY A 22 -12.27 6.43 15.83
C GLY A 22 -10.91 6.41 15.14
N ARG A 23 -10.33 7.56 14.78
CA ARG A 23 -8.97 7.59 14.25
C ARG A 23 -7.95 7.65 15.38
N ARG A 24 -7.84 6.57 16.14
CA ARG A 24 -6.61 6.35 16.90
C ARG A 24 -5.50 6.24 15.85
N LYS A 25 -4.65 7.25 15.71
CA LYS A 25 -3.35 7.13 15.02
C LYS A 25 -2.45 6.24 15.89
N THR A 26 -2.84 4.98 16.12
CA THR A 26 -1.88 3.96 16.49
C THR A 26 -1.19 3.58 15.20
N VAL A 27 -0.14 4.32 14.85
CA VAL A 27 0.94 3.71 14.06
C VAL A 27 1.32 2.48 14.87
N ARG A 28 0.97 1.28 14.38
CA ARG A 28 1.30 0.03 15.07
C ARG A 28 2.82 -0.08 15.06
N LYS A 29 3.45 0.28 16.18
CA LYS A 29 4.89 0.09 16.37
C LYS A 29 5.23 -1.39 16.24
N GLY A 30 6.33 -1.70 15.55
CA GLY A 30 6.80 -3.06 15.34
C GLY A 30 6.01 -3.81 14.27
N MET A 31 5.43 -3.12 13.29
CA MET A 31 4.67 -3.77 12.21
C MET A 31 5.57 -4.69 11.38
N PHE A 32 6.80 -4.27 11.11
CA PHE A 32 7.76 -5.00 10.29
C PHE A 32 8.90 -5.62 11.10
N ALA A 33 8.89 -5.54 12.43
CA ALA A 33 10.04 -5.92 13.27
C ALA A 33 10.58 -7.34 13.00
N LYS A 34 9.71 -8.31 12.70
CA LYS A 34 10.12 -9.69 12.39
C LYS A 34 10.80 -9.80 11.02
N ASP A 35 10.20 -9.22 10.00
CA ASP A 35 10.70 -9.29 8.62
C ASP A 35 11.95 -8.43 8.45
N LEU A 36 11.99 -7.28 9.13
CA LEU A 36 13.07 -6.33 9.08
C LEU A 36 14.36 -6.90 9.68
N LYS A 37 14.25 -7.72 10.74
CA LYS A 37 15.39 -8.46 11.28
C LYS A 37 16.07 -9.33 10.23
N LEU A 38 15.27 -10.12 9.49
CA LEU A 38 15.78 -11.00 8.44
C LEU A 38 16.34 -10.18 7.26
N LEU A 39 15.67 -9.08 6.91
CA LEU A 39 16.10 -8.20 5.85
C LEU A 39 17.44 -7.53 6.18
N MET A 40 17.60 -6.99 7.40
CA MET A 40 18.84 -6.39 7.88
C MET A 40 20.01 -7.37 7.79
N TYR A 41 19.81 -8.62 8.25
CA TYR A 41 20.81 -9.67 8.10
C TYR A 41 21.13 -9.98 6.62
N GLY A 42 20.11 -10.05 5.76
CA GLY A 42 20.29 -10.26 4.32
C GLY A 42 21.05 -9.13 3.61
N PHE A 43 21.04 -7.92 4.17
CA PHE A 43 21.85 -6.78 3.72
C PHE A 43 23.22 -6.67 4.41
N GLY A 44 23.60 -7.67 5.22
CA GLY A 44 24.93 -7.78 5.83
C GLY A 44 25.03 -7.30 7.27
N ASP A 45 23.92 -7.04 7.96
CA ASP A 45 23.92 -6.81 9.40
C ASP A 45 24.13 -8.13 10.19
N VAL A 46 24.22 -8.05 11.51
CA VAL A 46 24.31 -9.21 12.40
C VAL A 46 23.00 -10.00 12.45
N GLN A 47 23.06 -11.30 12.76
CA GLN A 47 21.88 -12.19 12.82
C GLN A 47 20.82 -11.74 13.83
N ASN A 48 21.25 -11.07 14.90
CA ASN A 48 20.37 -10.51 15.92
C ASN A 48 20.68 -9.03 16.15
N PRO A 49 20.19 -8.13 15.28
CA PRO A 49 20.38 -6.70 15.43
C PRO A 49 19.77 -6.18 16.73
N ALA A 50 20.28 -5.04 17.22
CA ALA A 50 19.75 -4.40 18.41
C ALA A 50 18.27 -4.02 18.24
N ALA A 51 17.47 -4.20 19.30
CA ALA A 51 16.03 -3.90 19.27
C ALA A 51 15.75 -2.43 18.91
N ASP A 52 16.59 -1.51 19.39
CA ASP A 52 16.48 -0.09 19.08
C ASP A 52 16.75 0.21 17.60
N SER A 53 17.74 -0.47 16.99
CA SER A 53 18.01 -0.36 15.55
C SER A 53 16.84 -0.87 14.71
N ILE A 54 16.24 -2.00 15.11
CA ILE A 54 15.04 -2.53 14.45
C ILE A 54 13.88 -1.55 14.56
N ALA A 55 13.68 -0.93 15.73
CA ALA A 55 12.63 0.06 15.94
C ALA A 55 12.81 1.30 15.06
N VAL A 56 14.03 1.84 14.97
CA VAL A 56 14.34 2.96 14.08
C VAL A 56 14.11 2.59 12.61
N MET A 57 14.56 1.40 12.20
CA MET A 57 14.34 0.92 10.84
C MET A 57 12.85 0.73 10.52
N ASP A 58 12.03 0.29 11.48
CA ASP A 58 10.57 0.15 11.32
C ASP A 58 9.93 1.52 11.04
N ASP A 59 10.31 2.54 11.82
CA ASP A 59 9.84 3.92 11.63
C ASP A 59 10.27 4.48 10.26
N LEU A 60 11.55 4.29 9.86
CA LEU A 60 12.05 4.75 8.57
C LEU A 60 11.34 4.09 7.37
N VAL A 61 11.03 2.79 7.47
CA VAL A 61 10.31 2.07 6.41
C VAL A 61 8.87 2.57 6.29
N ILE A 62 8.19 2.78 7.42
CA ILE A 62 6.82 3.32 7.45
C ILE A 62 6.79 4.71 6.81
N ASP A 63 7.72 5.58 7.17
CA ASP A 63 7.83 6.93 6.63
C ASP A 63 8.11 6.90 5.12
N TYR A 64 9.05 6.06 4.68
CA TYR A 64 9.37 5.90 3.26
C TYR A 64 8.16 5.43 2.43
N ILE A 65 7.45 4.40 2.88
CA ILE A 65 6.26 3.88 2.20
C ILE A 65 5.17 4.96 2.15
N THR A 66 4.97 5.67 3.26
CA THR A 66 3.98 6.74 3.35
C THR A 66 4.30 7.86 2.37
N GLU A 67 5.55 8.34 2.34
CA GLU A 67 5.98 9.40 1.44
C GLU A 67 5.85 8.97 -0.03
N MET A 68 6.23 7.74 -0.37
CA MET A 68 6.08 7.18 -1.71
C MET A 68 4.63 7.13 -2.17
N CYS A 69 3.72 6.65 -1.31
CA CYS A 69 2.29 6.60 -1.60
C CYS A 69 1.68 7.99 -1.76
N LEU A 70 2.11 8.97 -0.95
CA LEU A 70 1.66 10.36 -1.09
C LEU A 70 2.13 10.98 -2.41
N LYS A 71 3.39 10.75 -2.81
CA LYS A 71 3.90 11.16 -4.11
C LYS A 71 3.09 10.52 -5.25
N ALA A 72 2.78 9.22 -5.15
CA ALA A 72 2.01 8.50 -6.16
C ALA A 72 0.58 9.03 -6.26
N SER A 73 -0.04 9.32 -5.11
CA SER A 73 -1.36 9.94 -5.06
C SER A 73 -1.41 11.29 -5.74
N LYS A 74 -0.35 12.12 -5.61
CA LYS A 74 -0.28 13.43 -6.31
C LYS A 74 -0.20 13.26 -7.83
N VAL A 75 0.57 12.28 -8.31
CA VAL A 75 0.64 11.96 -9.75
C VAL A 75 -0.72 11.47 -10.27
N ALA A 76 -1.44 10.70 -9.45
CA ALA A 76 -2.74 10.14 -9.77
C ALA A 76 -3.93 11.10 -9.56
N GLU A 77 -3.70 12.34 -9.13
CA GLU A 77 -4.74 13.26 -8.64
C GLU A 77 -5.89 13.43 -9.65
N ASN A 78 -5.55 13.74 -10.90
CA ASN A 78 -6.54 13.91 -11.98
C ASN A 78 -7.31 12.63 -12.33
N ARG A 79 -6.75 11.47 -12.00
CA ARG A 79 -7.34 10.15 -12.30
C ARG A 79 -8.12 9.58 -11.11
N GLY A 80 -7.90 10.10 -9.91
CA GLY A 80 -8.54 9.65 -8.67
C GLY A 80 -8.14 8.25 -8.17
N LYS A 81 -7.27 7.52 -8.89
CA LYS A 81 -6.83 6.16 -8.55
C LYS A 81 -5.36 5.95 -8.85
N VAL A 82 -4.59 5.50 -7.86
CA VAL A 82 -3.17 5.16 -7.99
C VAL A 82 -2.98 3.88 -8.80
N ARG A 83 -1.97 3.85 -9.67
CA ARG A 83 -1.57 2.73 -10.54
C ARG A 83 -0.06 2.50 -10.42
N VAL A 84 0.40 1.34 -10.88
CA VAL A 84 1.83 0.98 -10.91
C VAL A 84 2.67 1.99 -11.69
N GLU A 85 2.12 2.53 -12.78
CA GLU A 85 2.78 3.55 -13.59
C GLU A 85 3.11 4.85 -12.82
N ASP A 86 2.34 5.19 -11.79
CA ASP A 86 2.64 6.39 -10.98
C ASP A 86 3.90 6.16 -10.14
N PHE A 87 4.10 4.95 -9.63
CA PHE A 87 5.33 4.58 -8.92
C PHE A 87 6.53 4.56 -9.85
N LYS A 88 6.37 4.03 -11.07
CA LYS A 88 7.41 4.11 -12.11
C LYS A 88 7.77 5.56 -12.44
N HIS A 89 6.76 6.43 -12.56
CA HIS A 89 6.97 7.86 -12.80
C HIS A 89 7.79 8.51 -11.67
N ILE A 90 7.53 8.19 -10.41
CA ILE A 90 8.28 8.74 -9.27
C ILE A 90 9.73 8.23 -9.26
N LEU A 91 9.91 6.95 -9.58
CA LEU A 91 11.22 6.29 -9.59
C LEU A 91 12.05 6.59 -10.85
N ARG A 92 11.53 7.35 -11.82
CA ARG A 92 12.20 7.61 -13.11
C ARG A 92 13.62 8.19 -13.03
N LYS A 93 13.97 8.81 -11.89
CA LYS A 93 15.31 9.38 -11.66
C LYS A 93 16.28 8.39 -11.01
N ASP A 94 15.80 7.25 -10.53
CA ASP A 94 16.60 6.18 -9.94
C ASP A 94 16.55 4.95 -10.85
N ALA A 95 17.51 4.88 -11.76
CA ALA A 95 17.57 3.81 -12.76
C ALA A 95 17.63 2.41 -12.13
N LYS A 96 18.28 2.25 -10.98
CA LYS A 96 18.40 0.95 -10.31
C LYS A 96 17.07 0.51 -9.72
N LYS A 97 16.36 1.40 -9.01
CA LYS A 97 15.04 1.10 -8.45
C LYS A 97 14.00 0.88 -9.55
N LEU A 98 14.04 1.68 -10.62
CA LEU A 98 13.12 1.52 -11.75
C LEU A 98 13.31 0.19 -12.46
N ALA A 99 14.55 -0.17 -12.80
CA ALA A 99 14.86 -1.45 -13.45
C ALA A 99 14.40 -2.64 -12.60
N ARG A 100 14.63 -2.57 -11.28
CA ARG A 100 14.18 -3.61 -10.36
C ARG A 100 12.65 -3.75 -10.33
N VAL A 101 11.91 -2.65 -10.38
CA VAL A 101 10.44 -2.69 -10.43
C VAL A 101 9.97 -3.37 -11.72
N GLU A 102 10.56 -3.03 -12.86
CA GLU A 102 10.19 -3.63 -14.15
C GLU A 102 10.51 -5.12 -14.21
N GLU A 103 11.67 -5.53 -13.71
CA GLU A 103 12.05 -6.93 -13.56
C GLU A 103 11.05 -7.72 -12.70
N LEU A 104 10.67 -7.19 -11.54
CA LEU A 104 9.72 -7.85 -10.64
C LEU A 104 8.32 -7.97 -11.27
N ILE A 105 7.86 -6.95 -11.98
CA ILE A 105 6.59 -7.00 -12.71
C ILE A 105 6.68 -8.09 -13.78
N TYR A 106 7.74 -8.11 -14.59
CA TYR A 106 7.95 -9.10 -15.63
C TYR A 106 7.93 -10.53 -15.08
N MET A 107 8.70 -10.80 -14.02
CA MET A 107 8.72 -12.13 -13.38
C MET A 107 7.34 -12.52 -12.82
N SER A 108 6.59 -11.56 -12.27
CA SER A 108 5.25 -11.84 -11.75
C SER A 108 4.24 -12.20 -12.85
N GLU A 109 4.36 -11.57 -14.03
CA GLU A 109 3.55 -11.90 -15.20
C GLU A 109 3.93 -13.27 -15.76
N ASP A 110 5.23 -13.59 -15.81
CA ASP A 110 5.72 -14.87 -16.29
C ASP A 110 5.23 -16.04 -15.41
N ILE A 111 5.34 -15.89 -14.08
CA ILE A 111 4.77 -16.86 -13.13
C ILE A 111 3.25 -17.00 -13.32
N ARG A 112 2.53 -15.89 -13.55
CA ARG A 112 1.08 -15.93 -13.74
C ARG A 112 0.70 -16.68 -15.02
N ARG A 113 1.41 -16.41 -16.12
CA ARG A 113 1.22 -17.11 -17.40
C ARG A 113 1.53 -18.60 -17.26
N ALA A 114 2.62 -18.94 -16.58
CA ALA A 114 2.99 -20.33 -16.34
C ALA A 114 1.88 -21.08 -15.59
N LYS A 115 1.28 -20.46 -14.56
CA LYS A 115 0.15 -21.06 -13.81
C LYS A 115 -1.09 -21.28 -14.68
N GLN A 116 -1.44 -20.34 -15.55
CA GLN A 116 -2.60 -20.46 -16.44
C GLN A 116 -2.50 -21.67 -17.38
N LEU A 117 -1.29 -22.00 -17.86
CA LEU A 117 -1.05 -23.17 -18.72
C LEU A 117 -1.31 -24.52 -18.03
N PHE A 118 -1.28 -24.56 -16.69
CA PHE A 118 -1.62 -25.76 -15.92
C PHE A 118 -3.12 -25.83 -15.63
N ASP A 119 -3.77 -24.71 -15.31
CA ASP A 119 -5.21 -24.65 -15.05
C ASP A 119 -6.05 -25.01 -16.31
N GLU A 120 -5.59 -24.64 -17.51
CA GLU A 120 -6.27 -24.99 -18.77
C GLU A 120 -6.11 -26.47 -19.17
N LYS A 121 -5.14 -27.20 -18.60
CA LYS A 121 -4.86 -28.62 -18.94
C LYS A 121 -5.58 -29.64 -18.06
N GLU A 122 -6.22 -29.24 -16.96
CA GLU A 122 -6.99 -30.15 -16.09
C GLU A 122 -8.45 -30.33 -16.54
N MET A 123 -8.87 -29.72 -17.66
CA MET A 123 -10.25 -29.78 -18.15
C MET A 123 -10.39 -30.49 -19.51
N ASP A 124 -9.71 -31.62 -19.68
CA ASP A 124 -10.08 -32.57 -20.74
C ASP A 124 -9.81 -34.04 -20.34
N PRO A 125 -10.79 -34.70 -19.69
CA PRO A 125 -10.99 -36.14 -19.83
C PRO A 125 -12.21 -36.37 -20.74
N ALA A 126 -12.22 -35.86 -21.97
CA ALA A 126 -13.16 -36.34 -22.98
C ALA A 126 -12.64 -37.66 -23.59
N GLU A 127 -13.32 -38.72 -23.17
CA GLU A 127 -13.66 -39.89 -23.98
C GLU A 127 -12.52 -40.87 -24.32
N GLU A 128 -12.21 -41.77 -23.38
CA GLU A 128 -11.79 -43.12 -23.75
C GLU A 128 -13.05 -43.99 -23.98
N THR A 129 -13.07 -44.55 -25.19
CA THR A 129 -14.04 -45.42 -25.88
C THR A 129 -14.57 -46.61 -25.11
#